data_AF-A0A2S7QQC1-F1
#
_entry.id   AF-A0A2S7QQC1-F1
#
_cell.length_a   1.000
_cell.length_b   1.000
_cell.length_c   1.000
_cell.angle_alpha   90.00
_cell.angle_beta   90.00
_cell.angle_gamma   90.00
#
_symmetry.space_group_name_H-M   'P 1'
#
loop_
_entity.id
_entity.type
_entity.pdbx_description
1 polymer ?
#
loop_
_entity_poly.entity_id
_entity_poly.type
_entity_poly.pdbx_seq_one_letter_code
_entity_poly.pdbx_strand_id
1 'polypeptide(L)'
;MLKWASELYLGPRSQQSGRDLGKDQLAKSYYVSPSRHPFATSIAIWILVGKAEMLRNTIVTFAEVMSSVRGNTVGSSEIGGAPHNIFMMGERFGWKEQAEDAAREAGTWLRKKGWAGARRGATMVGGRTMEDEESERSGDVLFE
;
A
#
# COMPACT_ATOMS: atom_id res chain seq x y z
N MET A 1 -1.49 -7.21 20.71
CA MET A 1 -1.47 -7.88 19.39
C MET A 1 -0.08 -7.89 18.71
N LEU A 2 0.91 -7.10 19.17
CA LEU A 2 2.28 -7.06 18.59
C LEU A 2 3.23 -8.20 19.00
N LYS A 3 2.91 -8.95 20.08
CA LYS A 3 3.81 -9.96 20.64
C LYS A 3 4.04 -11.15 19.68
N TRP A 4 2.96 -11.66 19.08
CA TRP A 4 3.00 -12.82 18.18
C TRP A 4 3.71 -12.54 16.85
N ALA A 5 3.52 -11.36 16.26
CA ALA A 5 4.18 -10.99 15.01
C ALA A 5 5.71 -10.87 15.18
N SER A 6 6.16 -10.38 16.34
CA SER A 6 7.59 -10.33 16.67
C SER A 6 8.22 -11.72 16.84
N GLU A 7 7.45 -12.71 17.30
CA GLU A 7 7.92 -14.08 17.49
C GLU A 7 8.05 -14.85 16.16
N LEU A 8 7.23 -14.52 15.15
CA LEU A 8 7.28 -15.19 13.84
C LEU A 8 8.40 -14.66 12.93
N TYR A 9 8.70 -13.36 12.98
CA TYR A 9 9.67 -12.70 12.10
C TYR A 9 11.10 -12.68 12.65
N LEU A 10 11.27 -12.73 13.98
CA LEU A 10 12.58 -12.75 14.60
C LEU A 10 12.99 -14.20 14.87
N GLY A 11 13.56 -14.85 13.85
CA GLY A 11 14.14 -16.19 14.01
C GLY A 11 15.26 -16.23 15.07
N PRO A 12 15.69 -17.44 15.49
CA PRO A 12 16.69 -17.64 16.54
C PRO A 12 18.03 -16.92 16.28
N ARG A 13 18.32 -16.60 15.01
CA ARG A 13 19.55 -15.93 14.57
C ARG A 13 19.67 -14.45 14.94
N SER A 14 18.59 -13.82 15.40
CA SER A 14 18.67 -12.43 15.88
C SER A 14 19.56 -12.27 17.12
N GLN A 15 19.82 -13.35 17.87
CA GLN A 15 20.69 -13.36 19.05
C GLN A 15 22.20 -13.40 18.76
N GLN A 16 22.62 -13.60 17.50
CA GLN A 16 24.03 -13.87 17.16
C GLN A 16 24.86 -12.64 16.75
N SER A 17 24.23 -11.48 16.55
CA SER A 17 24.96 -10.22 16.38
C SER A 17 24.85 -9.43 17.68
N GLY A 18 25.96 -8.96 18.26
CA GLY A 18 26.05 -8.32 19.59
C GLY A 18 25.30 -6.99 19.79
N ARG A 19 24.12 -6.83 19.20
CA ARG A 19 23.09 -5.83 19.50
C ARG A 19 21.78 -6.55 19.73
N ASP A 20 21.71 -7.29 20.84
CA ASP A 20 20.48 -7.95 21.29
C ASP A 20 19.54 -6.89 21.88
N LEU A 21 18.87 -6.14 21.01
CA LEU A 21 17.72 -5.33 21.44
C LEU A 21 16.68 -6.33 21.93
N GLY A 22 16.27 -6.24 23.21
CA GLY A 22 15.23 -7.12 23.73
C GLY A 22 13.98 -7.08 22.84
N LYS A 23 13.23 -8.19 22.73
CA LYS A 23 12.05 -8.31 21.84
C LYS A 23 11.10 -7.11 21.92
N ASP A 24 10.91 -6.58 23.13
CA ASP A 24 10.06 -5.42 23.38
C ASP A 24 10.62 -4.11 22.80
N GLN A 25 11.95 -3.98 22.74
CA GLN A 25 12.63 -2.83 22.14
C GLN A 25 12.62 -2.95 20.61
N LEU A 26 12.78 -4.15 20.06
CA LEU A 26 12.62 -4.41 18.62
C LEU A 26 11.20 -4.11 18.14
N ALA A 27 10.17 -4.58 18.87
CA ALA A 27 8.77 -4.28 18.59
C ALA A 27 8.43 -2.78 18.74
N LYS A 28 9.32 -1.98 19.32
CA LYS A 28 9.20 -0.52 19.42
C LYS A 28 10.02 0.20 18.34
N SER A 29 10.84 -0.50 17.57
CA SER A 29 11.73 0.13 16.61
C SER A 29 10.98 0.69 15.39
N TYR A 30 11.55 1.74 14.80
CA TYR A 30 11.03 2.44 13.62
C TYR A 30 10.72 1.50 12.45
N TYR A 31 11.58 0.49 12.23
CA TYR A 31 11.46 -0.46 11.12
C TYR A 31 10.44 -1.58 11.36
N VAL A 32 10.08 -1.86 12.61
CA VAL A 32 9.15 -2.96 12.96
C VAL A 32 7.74 -2.44 13.19
N SER A 33 7.59 -1.20 13.67
CA SER A 33 6.29 -0.63 14.01
C SER A 33 6.09 0.76 13.41
N PRO A 34 5.97 0.86 12.07
CA PRO A 34 5.87 2.15 11.39
C PRO A 34 4.63 2.95 11.80
N SER A 35 3.54 2.30 12.23
CA SER A 35 2.35 3.01 12.77
C SER A 35 2.63 3.81 14.04
N ARG A 36 3.71 3.51 14.75
CA ARG A 36 4.14 4.25 15.96
C ARG A 36 5.15 5.35 15.64
N HIS A 37 5.62 5.37 14.40
CA HIS A 37 6.68 6.24 13.92
C HIS A 37 6.32 6.75 12.52
N PRO A 38 5.25 7.55 12.39
CA PRO A 38 4.86 8.13 11.12
C PRO A 38 6.04 8.88 10.48
N PHE A 39 6.17 8.77 9.17
CA PHE A 39 7.23 9.42 8.41
C PHE A 39 6.67 10.11 7.17
N ALA A 40 7.34 11.18 6.75
CA ALA A 40 7.02 11.88 5.53
C ALA A 40 7.52 11.08 4.32
N THR A 41 6.71 11.02 3.26
CA THR A 41 7.06 10.39 1.99
C THR A 41 6.42 11.14 0.83
N SER A 42 7.15 11.24 -0.28
CA SER A 42 6.63 11.71 -1.56
C SER A 42 5.91 10.61 -2.35
N ILE A 43 6.11 9.35 -1.96
CA ILE A 43 5.50 8.19 -2.60
C ILE A 43 4.10 7.98 -2.02
N ALA A 44 3.13 7.84 -2.90
CA ALA A 44 1.75 7.57 -2.51
C ALA A 44 1.58 6.14 -2.00
N ILE A 45 0.75 5.98 -0.97
CA ILE A 45 0.51 4.70 -0.30
C ILE A 45 -0.96 4.33 -0.51
N TRP A 46 -1.23 3.19 -1.14
CA TRP A 46 -2.57 2.59 -1.20
C TRP A 46 -2.58 1.31 -0.37
N ILE A 47 -3.59 1.17 0.48
CA ILE A 47 -3.68 0.11 1.49
C ILE A 47 -4.96 -0.68 1.28
N LEU A 48 -4.85 -2.01 1.20
CA LEU A 48 -6.00 -2.90 1.21
C LEU A 48 -6.12 -3.59 2.57
N VAL A 49 -7.36 -3.74 3.05
CA VAL A 49 -7.67 -4.53 4.25
C VAL A 49 -8.97 -5.32 4.07
N GLY A 50 -8.95 -6.58 4.48
CA GLY A 50 -10.15 -7.41 4.60
C GLY A 50 -10.83 -7.21 5.95
N LYS A 51 -12.15 -7.04 5.98
CA LYS A 51 -12.87 -6.79 7.25
C LYS A 51 -12.88 -7.99 8.21
N ALA A 52 -12.57 -9.19 7.72
CA ALA A 52 -12.50 -10.41 8.54
C ALA A 52 -11.06 -10.76 8.98
N GLU A 53 -10.06 -9.92 8.71
CA GLU A 53 -8.70 -10.19 9.15
C GLU A 53 -8.40 -9.67 10.56
N MET A 54 -7.58 -10.42 11.32
CA MET A 54 -7.17 -10.04 12.67
C MET A 54 -6.41 -8.69 12.71
N LEU A 55 -5.71 -8.35 11.62
CA LEU A 55 -4.86 -7.16 11.54
C LEU A 55 -5.62 -5.88 11.19
N ARG A 56 -6.94 -5.95 10.92
CA ARG A 56 -7.74 -4.83 10.42
C ARG A 56 -7.48 -3.52 11.16
N ASN A 57 -7.64 -3.52 12.48
CA ASN A 57 -7.49 -2.30 13.28
C ASN A 57 -6.06 -1.74 13.21
N THR A 58 -5.05 -2.60 13.11
CA THR A 58 -3.65 -2.17 12.98
C THR A 58 -3.40 -1.51 11.63
N ILE A 59 -3.97 -2.06 10.56
CA ILE A 59 -3.84 -1.55 9.19
C ILE A 59 -4.59 -0.22 9.05
N VAL A 60 -5.82 -0.12 9.57
CA VAL A 60 -6.60 1.12 9.57
C VAL A 60 -5.88 2.21 10.37
N THR A 61 -5.36 1.89 11.56
CA THR A 61 -4.56 2.84 12.36
C THR A 61 -3.33 3.31 11.60
N PHE A 62 -2.65 2.42 10.88
CA PHE A 62 -1.50 2.80 10.05
C PHE A 62 -1.91 3.80 8.96
N ALA A 63 -3.01 3.54 8.25
CA ALA A 63 -3.53 4.43 7.22
C ALA A 63 -3.86 5.82 7.79
N GLU A 64 -4.56 5.88 8.91
CA GLU A 64 -4.90 7.12 9.61
C GLU A 64 -3.64 7.90 10.02
N VAL A 65 -2.73 7.25 10.74
CA VAL A 65 -1.50 7.88 11.23
C VAL A 65 -0.63 8.38 10.08
N MET A 66 -0.45 7.60 9.01
CA MET A 66 0.31 8.03 7.83
C MET A 66 -0.38 9.15 7.05
N SER A 67 -1.72 9.19 7.01
CA SER A 67 -2.48 10.26 6.36
C SER A 67 -2.38 11.58 7.13
N SER A 68 -2.18 11.53 8.44
CA SER A 68 -2.01 12.73 9.28
C SER A 68 -0.67 13.46 9.08
N VAL A 69 0.31 12.81 8.46
CA VAL A 69 1.60 13.43 8.14
C VAL A 69 1.45 14.38 6.96
N ARG A 70 1.79 15.66 7.18
CA ARG A 70 1.72 16.69 6.14
C ARG A 70 2.49 16.27 4.89
N GLY A 71 1.80 16.29 3.74
CA GLY A 71 2.38 16.00 2.43
C GLY A 71 2.23 14.55 1.99
N ASN A 72 1.89 13.63 2.89
CA ASN A 72 1.62 12.25 2.52
C ASN A 72 0.31 12.13 1.72
N THR A 73 0.30 11.22 0.75
CA THR A 73 -0.89 10.85 0.00
C THR A 73 -1.21 9.39 0.31
N VAL A 74 -2.27 9.16 1.09
CA VAL A 74 -2.66 7.83 1.57
C VAL A 74 -4.11 7.54 1.18
N GLY A 75 -4.34 6.35 0.63
CA GLY A 75 -5.67 5.81 0.34
C GLY A 75 -5.83 4.44 0.98
N SER A 76 -7.05 4.09 1.36
CA SER A 76 -7.37 2.75 1.87
C SER A 76 -8.68 2.23 1.30
N SER A 77 -8.75 0.91 1.12
CA SER A 77 -9.94 0.17 0.71
C SER A 77 -10.20 -0.98 1.68
N GLU A 78 -11.47 -1.13 2.09
CA GLU A 78 -11.89 -2.23 2.96
C GLU A 78 -12.85 -3.18 2.23
N ILE A 79 -12.52 -4.47 2.19
CA ILE A 79 -13.40 -5.48 1.57
C ILE A 79 -14.17 -6.23 2.65
N GLY A 80 -15.50 -6.24 2.53
CA GLY A 80 -16.40 -6.94 3.45
C GLY A 80 -16.12 -8.45 3.48
N GLY A 81 -16.00 -9.01 4.68
CA GLY A 81 -15.84 -10.46 4.90
C GLY A 81 -14.51 -11.07 4.44
N ALA A 82 -13.65 -10.32 3.76
CA ALA A 82 -12.42 -10.85 3.17
C ALA A 82 -11.35 -11.17 4.24
N PRO A 83 -10.61 -12.28 4.07
CA PRO A 83 -9.45 -12.62 4.89
C PRO A 83 -8.17 -11.90 4.43
N HIS A 84 -7.05 -12.10 5.14
CA HIS A 84 -5.79 -11.37 4.95
C HIS A 84 -5.16 -11.47 3.53
N ASN A 85 -5.35 -12.59 2.82
CA ASN A 85 -4.51 -12.94 1.66
C ASN A 85 -5.29 -13.10 0.35
N ILE A 86 -6.30 -12.27 0.08
CA ILE A 86 -7.15 -12.47 -1.10
C ILE A 86 -6.40 -12.27 -2.43
N PHE A 87 -5.35 -11.45 -2.51
CA PHE A 87 -4.55 -11.35 -3.73
C PHE A 87 -3.78 -12.62 -4.05
N MET A 88 -3.36 -13.37 -3.02
CA MET A 88 -2.57 -14.60 -3.19
C MET A 88 -3.46 -15.83 -3.27
N MET A 89 -4.54 -15.88 -2.49
CA MET A 89 -5.35 -17.08 -2.28
C MET A 89 -6.82 -16.90 -2.64
N GLY A 90 -7.20 -15.73 -3.17
CA GLY A 90 -8.61 -15.40 -3.41
C GLY A 90 -9.28 -16.36 -4.38
N GLU A 91 -8.60 -16.76 -5.45
CA GLU A 91 -9.13 -17.75 -6.39
C GLU A 91 -9.45 -19.09 -5.73
N ARG A 92 -8.61 -19.54 -4.79
CA ARG A 92 -8.81 -20.82 -4.09
C ARG A 92 -9.91 -20.75 -3.02
N PHE A 93 -10.18 -19.57 -2.47
CA PHE A 93 -11.12 -19.38 -1.35
C PHE A 93 -12.42 -18.68 -1.73
N GLY A 94 -12.68 -18.46 -3.03
CA GLY A 94 -13.92 -17.81 -3.50
C GLY A 94 -13.93 -16.29 -3.39
N TRP A 95 -12.76 -15.65 -3.38
CA TRP A 95 -12.56 -14.20 -3.31
C TRP A 95 -11.90 -13.61 -4.58
N LYS A 96 -11.96 -14.32 -5.71
CA LYS A 96 -11.32 -13.90 -6.96
C LYS A 96 -11.79 -12.53 -7.42
N GLU A 97 -13.10 -12.35 -7.49
CA GLU A 97 -13.72 -11.10 -7.97
C GLU A 97 -13.32 -9.91 -7.09
N GLN A 98 -13.36 -10.07 -5.77
CA GLN A 98 -12.98 -9.02 -4.83
C GLN A 98 -11.49 -8.68 -4.92
N ALA A 99 -10.63 -9.66 -5.18
CA ALA A 99 -9.21 -9.42 -5.42
C ALA A 99 -8.98 -8.64 -6.74
N GLU A 100 -9.66 -9.02 -7.81
CA GLU A 100 -9.57 -8.31 -9.10
C GLU A 100 -10.11 -6.88 -9.01
N ASP A 101 -11.23 -6.68 -8.31
CA ASP A 101 -11.82 -5.38 -8.06
C ASP A 101 -10.89 -4.48 -7.24
N ALA A 102 -10.27 -5.02 -6.20
CA ALA A 102 -9.30 -4.31 -5.39
C ALA A 102 -8.06 -3.87 -6.20
N ALA A 103 -7.57 -4.75 -7.09
CA ALA A 103 -6.46 -4.42 -7.97
C ALA A 103 -6.83 -3.29 -8.96
N ARG A 104 -8.05 -3.32 -9.50
CA ARG A 104 -8.58 -2.28 -10.40
C ARG A 104 -8.74 -0.94 -9.69
N GLU A 105 -9.23 -0.97 -8.46
CA GLU A 105 -9.36 0.20 -7.60
C GLU A 105 -7.98 0.80 -7.30
N ALA A 106 -7.01 -0.02 -6.89
CA ALA A 106 -5.64 0.41 -6.63
C ALA A 106 -5.03 1.11 -7.84
N GLY A 107 -5.15 0.52 -9.04
CA GLY A 107 -4.65 1.12 -10.27
C GLY A 107 -5.32 2.45 -10.60
N THR A 108 -6.63 2.54 -10.39
CA THR A 108 -7.40 3.79 -10.59
C THR A 108 -6.97 4.87 -9.60
N TRP A 109 -6.78 4.50 -8.33
CA TRP A 109 -6.34 5.42 -7.29
C TRP A 109 -4.92 5.93 -7.55
N LEU A 110 -3.99 5.04 -7.94
CA LEU A 110 -2.61 5.40 -8.24
C LEU A 110 -2.52 6.37 -9.42
N ARG A 111 -3.29 6.16 -10.51
CA ARG A 111 -3.32 7.09 -11.64
C ARG A 111 -3.87 8.47 -11.25
N LYS A 112 -4.93 8.52 -10.45
CA LYS A 112 -5.61 9.78 -10.07
C LYS A 112 -4.88 10.56 -8.98
N LYS A 113 -4.37 9.87 -7.96
CA LYS A 113 -3.88 10.47 -6.71
C LYS A 113 -2.40 10.18 -6.49
N GLY A 114 -1.94 8.99 -6.83
CA GLY A 114 -0.55 8.59 -6.62
C GLY A 114 0.45 9.24 -7.57
N TRP A 115 0.06 9.45 -8.83
CA TRP A 115 0.92 10.06 -9.85
C TRP A 115 0.93 11.60 -9.83
N ALA A 116 -0.07 12.23 -9.20
CA ALA A 116 -0.14 13.69 -9.08
C ALA A 116 1.04 14.27 -8.26
N GLY A 117 1.68 13.48 -7.40
CA GLY A 117 2.92 13.83 -6.70
C GLY A 117 4.16 13.84 -7.59
N ALA A 118 4.22 12.99 -8.63
CA ALA A 118 5.36 12.89 -9.56
C ALA A 118 5.48 14.10 -10.49
N ARG A 119 4.37 14.80 -10.76
CA ARG A 119 4.35 16.00 -11.61
C ARG A 119 5.02 17.24 -10.97
N ARG A 120 5.29 17.24 -9.66
CA ARG A 120 5.93 18.38 -8.97
C ARG A 120 7.47 18.43 -9.11
N GLY A 121 8.08 17.44 -9.78
CA GLY A 121 9.53 17.38 -10.02
C GLY A 121 9.93 17.12 -11.47
N ALA A 122 8.97 16.99 -12.40
CA ALA A 122 9.27 16.92 -13.82
C ALA A 122 9.42 18.35 -14.36
N THR A 123 10.66 18.83 -14.43
CA THR A 123 10.99 19.96 -15.30
C THR A 123 10.46 19.64 -16.69
N MET A 124 9.52 20.44 -17.20
CA MET A 124 9.04 20.31 -18.57
C MET A 124 10.23 20.48 -19.51
N VAL A 125 10.68 19.39 -20.12
CA VAL A 125 11.47 19.43 -21.34
C VAL A 125 10.60 18.77 -22.40
N GLY A 126 10.00 19.60 -23.26
CA GLY A 126 9.13 19.18 -24.35
C GLY A 126 7.69 18.93 -23.89
N GLY A 127 6.85 19.97 -23.94
CA GLY A 127 5.45 19.90 -23.55
C GLY A 127 4.63 18.94 -24.42
N ARG A 128 4.35 17.75 -23.90
CA ARG A 128 3.27 16.86 -24.32
C ARG A 128 2.74 16.12 -23.10
N THR A 129 1.42 15.95 -23.04
CA THR A 129 0.73 15.24 -21.95
C THR A 129 0.15 13.92 -22.47
N MET A 130 -0.02 12.93 -21.58
CA MET A 130 -0.61 11.62 -21.93
C MET A 130 -2.01 11.70 -22.56
N GLU A 131 -2.75 12.79 -22.30
CA GLU A 131 -4.07 13.03 -22.92
C GLU A 131 -3.95 13.23 -24.44
N ASP A 132 -2.80 13.72 -24.91
CA ASP A 132 -2.52 13.90 -26.33
C ASP A 132 -2.34 12.53 -27.03
N GLU A 133 -1.68 11.57 -26.38
CA GLU A 133 -1.43 10.21 -26.91
C GLU A 133 -2.68 9.33 -26.93
N GLU A 134 -3.61 9.50 -25.98
CA GLU A 134 -4.85 8.73 -25.95
C GLU A 134 -5.85 9.19 -27.03
N SER A 135 -5.78 10.47 -27.44
CA SER A 135 -6.57 11.00 -28.56
C SER A 135 -6.09 10.49 -29.92
N GLU A 136 -4.77 10.35 -30.11
CA GLU A 136 -4.18 9.81 -31.36
C GLU A 136 -4.48 8.31 -31.51
N ARG A 137 -4.46 7.55 -30.42
CA ARG A 137 -4.76 6.11 -30.46
C ARG A 137 -6.23 5.79 -30.76
N SER A 138 -7.14 6.74 -30.55
CA SER A 138 -8.56 6.59 -30.90
C SER A 138 -8.90 7.05 -32.33
N GLY A 139 -7.97 7.70 -33.03
CA GLY A 139 -8.22 8.29 -34.36
C GLY A 139 -8.05 7.34 -35.54
N ASP A 140 -7.31 6.24 -35.40
CA ASP A 140 -6.89 5.38 -36.52
C ASP A 140 -7.58 4.00 -36.53
N VAL A 141 -8.90 3.99 -36.40
CA VAL A 141 -9.70 2.80 -36.76
C VAL A 141 -10.88 3.22 -37.65
N LEU A 142 -10.54 3.70 -38.85
CA LEU A 142 -11.41 3.63 -40.02
C LEU A 142 -11.24 2.24 -40.64
N PHE A 143 -12.24 1.38 -40.49
CA PHE A 143 -12.41 0.23 -41.39
C PHE A 143 -13.55 0.59 -42.35
N GLU A 144 -13.22 0.63 -43.64
CA GLU A 144 -14.16 0.41 -44.76
C GLU A 144 -14.75 -1.00 -44.73
#